data_AF-A0A351SC49-F1
#
_entry.id   AF-A0A351SC49-F1
#
_cell.length_a   1.000
_cell.length_b   1.000
_cell.length_c   1.000
_cell.angle_alpha   90.00
_cell.angle_beta   90.00
_cell.angle_gamma   90.00
#
_symmetry.space_group_name_H-M   'P 1'
#
loop_
_entity.id
_entity.type
_entity.pdbx_description
1 polymer ?
#
loop_
_entity_poly.entity_id
_entity_poly.type
_entity_poly.pdbx_seq_one_letter_code
_entity_poly.pdbx_strand_id
1 'polypeptide(L)'
;TDLNALDETVKAFSRVDLTGCIITKLDEASAIGAPMSAAIRHHLPVAYVGVGQRVPEDLQPARAHRLISRALNSGAGTQKAEELEPDVLAAKLRGARAAFTTG
;
A
#
# COMPACT_ATOMS: atom_id res chain seq x y z
N THR A 1 9.39 5.32 -5.20
CA THR A 1 8.28 5.94 -5.93
C THR A 1 7.76 7.12 -5.14
N ASP A 2 7.78 8.32 -5.72
CA ASP A 2 7.28 9.54 -5.07
C ASP A 2 5.78 9.73 -5.36
N LEU A 3 4.99 9.98 -4.31
CA LEU A 3 3.55 10.18 -4.41
C LEU A 3 3.21 11.56 -4.99
N ASN A 4 4.00 12.60 -4.71
CA ASN A 4 3.72 13.94 -5.20
C ASN A 4 3.85 14.00 -6.72
N ALA A 5 4.92 13.42 -7.28
CA ALA A 5 5.09 13.30 -8.72
C ALA A 5 3.92 12.56 -9.41
N LEU A 6 3.39 11.50 -8.78
CA LEU A 6 2.22 10.79 -9.30
C LEU A 6 0.95 11.64 -9.25
N ASP A 7 0.72 12.36 -8.16
CA ASP A 7 -0.41 13.26 -8.00
C ASP A 7 -0.38 14.41 -9.02
N GLU A 8 0.80 14.99 -9.28
CA GLU A 8 1.00 16.01 -10.32
C GLU A 8 0.76 15.45 -11.72
N THR A 9 1.25 14.24 -11.99
CA THR A 9 1.02 13.56 -13.26
C THR A 9 -0.46 13.37 -13.51
N VAL A 10 -1.21 12.80 -12.56
CA VAL A 10 -2.67 12.60 -12.73
C VAL A 10 -3.38 13.94 -12.96
N LYS A 11 -3.03 14.99 -12.21
CA LYS A 11 -3.59 16.34 -12.40
C LYS A 11 -3.29 16.92 -13.77
N ALA A 12 -2.11 16.69 -14.33
CA ALA A 12 -1.76 17.15 -15.67
C ALA A 12 -2.67 16.54 -16.76
N PHE A 13 -3.21 15.35 -16.53
CA PHE A 13 -4.16 14.67 -17.42
C PHE A 13 -5.65 14.97 -17.10
N SER A 14 -5.95 15.88 -16.18
CA SER A 14 -7.33 16.22 -15.75
C SER A 14 -8.26 16.72 -16.87
N ARG A 15 -7.73 17.12 -18.02
CA ARG A 15 -8.52 17.54 -19.19
C ARG A 15 -9.10 16.35 -19.98
N VAL A 16 -8.71 15.13 -19.63
CA VAL A 16 -9.19 13.88 -20.25
C VAL A 16 -9.91 13.07 -19.17
N ASP A 17 -10.99 12.41 -19.57
CA ASP A 17 -11.73 11.51 -18.67
C ASP A 17 -10.95 10.18 -18.52
N LEU A 18 -10.16 10.08 -17.44
CA LEU A 18 -9.35 8.89 -17.16
C LEU A 18 -10.24 7.76 -16.62
N THR A 19 -10.46 6.72 -17.42
CA THR A 19 -11.27 5.56 -17.03
C THR A 19 -10.57 4.63 -16.02
N GLY A 20 -9.25 4.76 -15.86
CA GLY A 20 -8.47 3.94 -14.94
C GLY A 20 -6.97 4.01 -15.21
N CYS A 21 -6.21 3.13 -14.55
CA CYS A 21 -4.77 3.07 -14.67
C CYS A 21 -4.24 1.64 -14.73
N ILE A 22 -2.99 1.53 -15.18
CA ILE A 22 -2.21 0.30 -15.16
C ILE A 22 -0.96 0.56 -14.33
N ILE A 23 -0.68 -0.30 -13.35
CA ILE A 23 0.52 -0.19 -12.51
C ILE A 23 1.54 -1.22 -13.00
N THR A 24 2.59 -0.76 -13.66
CA THR A 24 3.65 -1.61 -14.24
C THR A 24 4.89 -1.69 -13.36
N LYS A 25 5.83 -2.58 -13.72
CA LYS A 25 7.11 -2.78 -13.05
C LYS A 25 6.96 -3.13 -11.56
N LEU A 26 5.92 -3.89 -11.23
CA LEU A 26 5.67 -4.30 -9.85
C LEU A 26 6.78 -5.22 -9.32
N ASP A 27 7.38 -6.03 -10.17
CA ASP A 27 8.52 -6.89 -9.90
C ASP A 27 9.77 -6.13 -9.45
N GLU A 28 9.99 -4.93 -9.98
CA GLU A 28 11.09 -4.02 -9.60
C GLU A 28 10.74 -3.15 -8.36
N ALA A 29 9.45 -3.07 -8.00
CA ALA A 29 8.99 -2.19 -6.94
C ALA A 29 9.17 -2.80 -5.55
N SER A 30 9.99 -2.15 -4.70
CA SER A 30 10.11 -2.48 -3.28
C SER A 30 8.82 -2.21 -2.49
N ALA A 31 8.09 -1.16 -2.87
CA ALA A 31 6.80 -0.81 -2.29
C ALA A 31 5.83 -0.27 -3.33
N ILE A 32 4.54 -0.59 -3.14
CA ILE A 32 3.45 -0.22 -4.04
C ILE A 32 2.47 0.80 -3.42
N GLY A 33 2.77 1.28 -2.21
CA GLY A 33 1.89 2.19 -1.47
C GLY A 33 1.66 3.52 -2.17
N ALA A 34 2.69 4.13 -2.77
CA ALA A 34 2.57 5.39 -3.51
C ALA A 34 1.63 5.30 -4.72
N PRO A 35 1.81 4.37 -5.69
CA PRO A 35 0.89 4.26 -6.82
C PRO A 35 -0.53 3.85 -6.40
N MET A 36 -0.67 3.01 -5.36
CA MET A 36 -1.99 2.71 -4.80
C MET A 36 -2.65 3.94 -4.17
N SER A 37 -1.90 4.76 -3.44
CA SER A 37 -2.42 5.97 -2.80
C SER A 37 -2.89 6.98 -3.84
N ALA A 38 -2.13 7.19 -4.91
CA ALA A 38 -2.53 8.03 -6.03
C ALA A 38 -3.81 7.50 -6.69
N ALA A 39 -3.87 6.20 -6.99
CA ALA A 39 -5.06 5.59 -7.61
C ALA A 39 -6.32 5.77 -6.74
N ILE A 40 -6.20 5.59 -5.42
CA ILE A 40 -7.31 5.78 -4.47
C ILE A 40 -7.72 7.26 -4.41
N ARG A 41 -6.78 8.19 -4.25
CA ARG A 41 -7.06 9.64 -4.11
C ARG A 41 -7.73 10.24 -5.33
N HIS A 42 -7.36 9.79 -6.52
CA HIS A 42 -7.92 10.29 -7.79
C HIS A 42 -9.07 9.43 -8.32
N HIS A 43 -9.56 8.47 -7.52
CA HIS A 43 -10.62 7.55 -7.92
C HIS A 43 -10.35 6.84 -9.26
N LEU A 44 -9.10 6.47 -9.53
CA LEU A 44 -8.68 5.80 -10.75
C LEU A 44 -8.69 4.28 -10.54
N PRO A 45 -9.61 3.53 -11.17
CA PRO A 45 -9.61 2.07 -11.07
C PRO A 45 -8.33 1.48 -11.65
N VAL A 46 -7.66 0.61 -10.89
CA VAL A 46 -6.52 -0.16 -11.40
C VAL A 46 -7.07 -1.32 -12.24
N ALA A 47 -6.87 -1.29 -13.56
CA ALA A 47 -7.39 -2.32 -14.46
C ALA A 47 -6.42 -3.50 -14.59
N TYR A 48 -5.12 -3.20 -14.73
CA TYR A 48 -4.07 -4.18 -14.93
C TYR A 48 -2.83 -3.86 -14.11
N VAL A 49 -2.00 -4.89 -13.94
CA VAL A 49 -0.69 -4.79 -13.32
C VAL A 49 0.36 -5.49 -14.17
N GLY A 50 1.52 -4.86 -14.33
CA GLY A 50 2.69 -5.45 -14.99
C GLY A 50 3.67 -6.00 -13.94
N VAL A 51 3.95 -7.31 -14.00
CA VAL A 51 4.77 -8.04 -13.00
C VAL A 51 6.03 -8.68 -13.60
N GLY A 52 6.46 -8.23 -14.77
CA GLY A 52 7.61 -8.77 -15.50
C GLY A 52 7.70 -8.19 -16.91
N GLN A 53 8.52 -8.82 -17.77
CA GLN A 53 8.90 -8.30 -19.09
C GLN A 53 8.21 -9.04 -20.26
N ARG A 54 7.54 -10.17 -20.01
CA ARG A 54 6.95 -11.02 -21.04
C ARG A 54 5.55 -10.55 -21.44
N VAL A 55 5.28 -10.57 -22.74
CA VAL A 55 3.98 -10.18 -23.32
C VAL A 55 3.36 -11.39 -24.03
N PRO A 56 2.11 -11.78 -23.70
CA PRO A 56 1.17 -11.11 -22.79
C PRO A 56 1.24 -11.54 -21.31
N GLU A 57 2.11 -12.49 -20.96
CA GLU A 57 2.00 -13.26 -19.71
C GLU A 57 2.18 -12.44 -18.43
N ASP A 58 2.99 -11.39 -18.46
CA ASP A 58 3.30 -10.58 -17.28
C ASP A 58 2.38 -9.36 -17.11
N LEU A 59 1.40 -9.15 -18.00
CA LEU A 59 0.33 -8.17 -17.84
C LEU A 59 -0.93 -8.84 -17.32
N GLN A 60 -1.23 -8.67 -16.03
CA GLN A 60 -2.29 -9.40 -15.34
C GLN A 60 -3.44 -8.47 -14.96
N PRO A 61 -4.71 -8.94 -15.00
CA PRO A 61 -5.83 -8.19 -14.45
C PRO A 61 -5.60 -7.88 -12.97
N ALA A 62 -5.87 -6.64 -12.56
CA ALA A 62 -5.70 -6.23 -11.19
C ALA A 62 -6.69 -6.96 -10.27
N ARG A 63 -6.19 -7.49 -9.15
CA ARG A 63 -6.99 -8.16 -8.13
C ARG A 63 -6.73 -7.50 -6.78
N ALA A 64 -7.79 -6.95 -6.17
CA ALA A 64 -7.70 -6.18 -4.93
C ALA A 64 -6.95 -6.92 -3.82
N HIS A 65 -7.30 -8.20 -3.58
CA HIS A 65 -6.63 -8.99 -2.55
C HIS A 65 -5.12 -9.13 -2.78
N ARG A 66 -4.66 -9.32 -4.03
CA ARG A 66 -3.22 -9.43 -4.34
C ARG A 66 -2.49 -8.11 -4.13
N LEU A 67 -3.11 -7.00 -4.51
CA LEU A 67 -2.57 -5.67 -4.30
C LEU A 67 -2.46 -5.34 -2.81
N ILE A 68 -3.51 -5.62 -2.03
CA ILE A 68 -3.49 -5.41 -0.58
C ILE A 68 -2.42 -6.28 0.08
N SER A 69 -2.38 -7.58 -0.20
CA SER A 69 -1.34 -8.47 0.34
C SER A 69 0.06 -7.98 -0.01
N ARG A 70 0.30 -7.54 -1.26
CA ARG A 70 1.60 -7.00 -1.66
C ARG A 70 1.93 -5.71 -0.91
N ALA A 71 0.98 -4.79 -0.75
CA ALA A 71 1.20 -3.53 -0.04
C ALA A 71 1.56 -3.76 1.44
N LEU A 72 0.88 -4.71 2.10
CA LEU A 72 1.17 -5.08 3.49
C LEU A 72 2.54 -5.74 3.62
N ASN A 73 2.90 -6.62 2.69
CA ASN A 73 4.20 -7.29 2.70
C ASN A 73 5.36 -6.36 2.37
N SER A 74 5.15 -5.36 1.50
CA SER A 74 6.13 -4.32 1.18
C SER A 74 6.37 -3.34 2.33
N GLY A 75 5.40 -3.16 3.23
CA GLY A 75 5.49 -2.32 4.42
C GLY A 75 5.99 -3.06 5.66
N ALA A 76 6.18 -4.39 5.59
CA ALA A 76 6.62 -5.24 6.72
C ALA A 76 8.12 -5.12 7.04
N GLY A 77 8.66 -3.91 6.87
CA GLY A 77 9.98 -3.50 7.33
C GLY A 77 9.89 -2.15 8.03
N THR A 78 9.28 -2.14 9.23
CA THR A 78 9.70 -1.46 10.49
C THR A 78 8.49 -1.21 11.41
N GLN A 79 7.81 -2.26 11.80
CA GLN A 79 7.77 -2.53 13.23
C GLN A 79 8.43 -3.90 13.35
N LYS A 80 9.70 -3.93 13.75
CA LYS A 80 10.11 -5.09 14.53
C LYS A 80 9.02 -5.17 15.61
N ALA A 81 8.29 -6.28 15.70
CA ALA A 81 7.80 -6.67 17.00
C ALA A 81 9.07 -6.71 17.85
N GLU A 82 9.33 -5.59 18.55
CA GLU A 82 10.29 -5.58 19.62
C GLU A 82 9.83 -6.75 20.48
N GLU A 83 10.69 -7.75 20.60
CA GLU A 83 10.46 -8.87 21.49
C GLU A 83 10.41 -8.23 22.88
N LEU A 84 9.22 -7.76 23.25
CA LEU A 84 9.00 -7.02 24.47
C LEU A 84 9.20 -8.05 25.56
N GLU A 85 10.27 -7.89 26.32
CA GLU A 85 10.53 -8.67 27.52
C GLU A 85 9.22 -8.80 28.32
N PRO A 86 8.86 -10.00 28.82
CA PRO A 86 7.56 -10.29 29.42
C PRO A 86 7.12 -9.24 30.45
N ASP A 87 8.09 -8.66 31.17
CA ASP A 87 7.88 -7.65 32.19
C ASP A 87 7.40 -6.29 31.63
N VAL A 88 7.86 -5.91 30.44
CA VAL A 88 7.46 -4.67 29.75
C VAL A 88 6.04 -4.80 29.20
N LEU A 89 5.69 -5.96 28.64
CA LEU A 89 4.32 -6.27 28.21
C LEU A 89 3.35 -6.25 29.40
N ALA A 90 3.75 -6.89 30.52
CA ALA A 90 2.96 -6.90 31.74
C ALA A 90 2.75 -5.49 32.33
N ALA A 91 3.77 -4.63 32.27
CA ALA A 91 3.66 -3.23 32.72
C ALA A 91 2.69 -2.41 31.86
N LYS A 92 2.74 -2.54 30.52
CA LYS A 92 1.83 -1.85 29.60
C LYS A 92 0.38 -2.31 29.76
N LEU A 93 0.14 -3.62 29.95
CA LEU A 93 -1.21 -4.15 30.20
C LEU A 93 -1.78 -3.68 31.55
N ARG A 94 -0.94 -3.55 32.58
CA ARG A 94 -1.33 -2.95 33.86
C ARG A 94 -1.70 -1.47 33.70
N GLY A 95 -0.93 -0.71 32.93
CA GLY A 95 -1.24 0.69 32.61
C GLY A 95 -2.54 0.85 31.82
N ALA A 96 -2.81 -0.06 30.87
CA ALA A 96 -4.04 -0.06 30.08
C ALA A 96 -5.29 -0.44 30.91
N ARG A 97 -5.17 -1.35 31.89
CA ARG A 97 -6.29 -1.69 32.80
C ARG A 97 -6.64 -0.56 33.75
N ALA A 98 -5.67 0.26 34.18
CA ALA A 98 -5.95 1.42 35.04
C ALA A 98 -6.75 2.51 34.30
N ALA A 99 -6.61 2.61 32.98
CA ALA A 99 -7.33 3.60 32.16
C ALA A 99 -8.80 3.21 31.84
N PHE A 100 -9.22 1.98 32.12
CA PHE A 100 -10.56 1.48 31.77
C PHE A 100 -11.46 1.20 33.00
N THR A 101 -11.08 1.65 34.21
CA THR A 101 -11.89 1.45 35.43
C THR A 101 -12.36 2.74 36.11
N THR A 102 -12.43 3.85 35.38
CA THR A 102 -13.20 5.02 35.83
C THR A 102 -14.31 5.30 34.82
N GLY A 103 -15.43 4.60 35.03
CA GLY A 103 -16.70 4.73 34.34
C GLY A 103 -17.74 3.92 35.08
#